data_AF-A0A955DPN6-F1
#
_entry.id   AF-A0A955DPN6-F1
#
_cell.length_a   1.000
_cell.length_b   1.000
_cell.length_c   1.000
_cell.angle_alpha   90.00
_cell.angle_beta   90.00
_cell.angle_gamma   90.00
#
_symmetry.space_group_name_H-M   'P 1'
#
loop_
_entity.id
_entity.type
_entity.pdbx_description
1 polymer ?
#
loop_
_entity_poly.entity_id
_entity_poly.type
_entity_poly.pdbx_seq_one_letter_code
_entity_poly.pdbx_strand_id
1 'polypeptide(L)'
;MSDWTDMPLAKAAIDFNAKRVPVKQSERVAGPFPYYGASGVVDHVDDYLFEGEYLLVAEDGANLLTRNTPVAFMASGRFWVNNHAHILRGSDFARTRYLKYLIEAMDIAPYVTGSAQPKLSKQNLMAIPVTLPSISTQDQVL
;
A
#
# COMPACT_ATOMS: atom_id res chain seq x y z
N MET A 1 16.62 -26.57 5.09
CA MET A 1 15.38 -26.17 5.82
C MET A 1 14.93 -24.89 5.16
N SER A 2 13.67 -24.73 4.77
CA SER A 2 13.25 -23.52 4.05
C SER A 2 13.32 -22.31 4.97
N ASP A 3 14.08 -21.28 4.60
CA ASP A 3 14.21 -19.98 5.30
C ASP A 3 12.95 -19.10 5.21
N TRP A 4 11.80 -19.72 5.01
CA TRP A 4 10.51 -19.05 4.81
C TRP A 4 9.70 -19.12 6.10
N THR A 5 9.14 -17.98 6.50
CA THR A 5 8.37 -17.84 7.74
C THR A 5 6.99 -17.30 7.43
N ASP A 6 5.96 -17.97 7.96
CA ASP A 6 4.58 -17.51 7.91
C ASP A 6 4.29 -16.48 9.00
N MET A 7 3.65 -15.38 8.64
CA MET A 7 3.21 -14.35 9.58
C MET A 7 2.05 -13.53 8.99
N PRO A 8 1.24 -12.84 9.82
CA PRO A 8 0.31 -11.85 9.29
C PRO A 8 1.08 -10.64 8.73
N LEU A 9 0.51 -9.96 7.73
CA LEU A 9 1.08 -8.74 7.17
C LEU A 9 1.30 -7.67 8.25
N ALA A 10 0.46 -7.63 9.29
CA ALA A 10 0.63 -6.78 10.46
C ALA A 10 2.01 -6.89 11.14
N LYS A 11 2.68 -8.05 11.03
CA LYS A 11 4.03 -8.26 11.57
C LYS A 11 5.11 -7.90 10.55
N ALA A 12 4.81 -8.07 9.26
CA ALA A 12 5.72 -7.80 8.16
C ALA A 12 5.77 -6.32 7.76
N ALA A 13 4.74 -5.54 8.06
CA ALA A 13 4.60 -4.14 7.66
C ALA A 13 4.26 -3.21 8.83
N ILE A 14 4.75 -1.98 8.75
CA ILE A 14 4.45 -0.88 9.65
C ILE A 14 3.40 0.01 8.99
N ASP A 15 2.29 0.27 9.70
CA ASP A 15 1.17 1.11 9.27
C ASP A 15 1.45 2.60 9.50
N PHE A 16 1.22 3.44 8.48
CA PHE A 16 1.31 4.89 8.57
C PHE A 16 -0.03 5.60 8.32
N ASN A 17 -1.14 4.86 8.25
CA ASN A 17 -2.46 5.42 7.92
C ASN A 17 -2.90 6.55 8.84
N ALA A 18 -2.49 6.54 10.11
CA ALA A 18 -2.82 7.58 11.09
C ALA A 18 -2.20 8.96 10.78
N LYS A 19 -1.14 9.02 9.97
CA LYS A 19 -0.51 10.28 9.53
C LYS A 19 -1.23 10.92 8.34
N ARG A 20 -2.10 10.18 7.63
CA ARG A 20 -2.83 10.69 6.46
C ARG A 20 -3.84 11.76 6.89
N VAL A 21 -3.94 12.83 6.11
CA VAL A 21 -5.00 13.84 6.23
C VAL A 21 -5.61 14.06 4.85
N PRO A 22 -6.73 13.43 4.48
CA PRO A 22 -7.27 13.57 3.12
C PRO A 22 -7.76 14.99 2.86
N VAL A 23 -7.44 15.53 1.68
CA VAL A 23 -7.88 16.85 1.20
C VAL A 23 -8.88 16.66 0.06
N LYS A 24 -10.06 17.29 0.17
CA LYS A 24 -11.07 17.25 -0.89
C LYS A 24 -10.53 17.94 -2.14
N GLN A 25 -10.93 17.48 -3.32
CA GLN A 25 -10.46 18.03 -4.59
C GLN A 25 -10.68 19.55 -4.70
N SER A 26 -11.80 20.08 -4.20
CA SER A 26 -12.10 21.52 -4.20
C SER A 26 -11.25 22.35 -3.24
N GLU A 27 -10.60 21.71 -2.27
CA GLU A 27 -9.77 22.35 -1.23
C GLU A 27 -8.27 22.19 -1.53
N ARG A 28 -7.90 21.45 -2.59
CA ARG A 28 -6.51 21.27 -2.99
C ARG A 28 -5.97 22.54 -3.63
N VAL A 29 -4.78 22.94 -3.21
CA VAL A 29 -4.00 23.99 -3.86
C VAL A 29 -2.98 23.31 -4.77
N ALA A 30 -2.94 23.71 -6.04
CA ALA A 30 -2.08 23.10 -7.03
C ALA A 30 -0.60 23.37 -6.72
N GLY A 31 0.24 22.35 -6.88
CA GLY A 31 1.68 22.47 -6.66
C GLY A 31 2.47 21.28 -7.20
N PRO A 32 3.74 21.10 -6.78
CA PRO A 32 4.62 20.13 -7.41
C PRO A 32 4.53 18.71 -6.81
N PHE A 33 3.88 18.52 -5.66
CA PHE A 33 3.91 17.24 -4.95
C PHE A 33 2.77 16.33 -5.39
N PRO A 34 3.04 15.06 -5.75
CA PRO A 34 1.98 14.14 -6.15
C PRO A 34 1.01 13.86 -5.00
N TYR A 35 -0.27 13.86 -5.33
CA TYR A 35 -1.36 13.47 -4.46
C TYR A 35 -1.89 12.09 -4.89
N TYR A 36 -1.64 11.08 -4.06
CA TYR A 36 -1.96 9.68 -4.35
C TYR A 36 -3.37 9.29 -3.93
N GLY A 37 -4.01 8.46 -4.75
CA GLY A 37 -5.23 7.72 -4.45
C GLY A 37 -5.07 6.20 -4.63
N ALA A 38 -6.19 5.48 -4.76
CA ALA A 38 -6.21 4.02 -4.85
C ALA A 38 -5.48 3.45 -6.09
N SER A 39 -5.33 4.23 -7.15
CA SER A 39 -4.76 3.79 -8.44
C SER A 39 -3.50 4.57 -8.84
N GLY A 40 -2.78 5.15 -7.88
CA GLY A 40 -1.59 5.96 -8.13
C GLY A 40 -1.84 7.47 -7.97
N VAL A 41 -1.06 8.28 -8.68
CA VAL A 41 -1.17 9.75 -8.63
C VAL A 41 -2.46 10.20 -9.30
N VAL A 42 -3.28 10.97 -8.58
CA VAL A 42 -4.57 11.49 -9.09
C VAL A 42 -4.58 13.01 -9.22
N ASP A 43 -3.60 13.70 -8.63
CA ASP A 43 -3.47 15.16 -8.64
C ASP A 43 -2.06 15.59 -8.21
N HIS A 44 -1.76 16.90 -8.23
CA HIS A 44 -0.58 17.46 -7.58
C HIS A 44 -0.92 18.67 -6.70
N VAL A 45 -0.31 18.73 -5.51
CA VAL A 45 -0.59 19.71 -4.45
C VAL A 45 0.66 20.48 -4.02
N ASP A 46 0.46 21.61 -3.35
CA ASP A 46 1.53 22.54 -2.92
C ASP A 46 2.23 22.16 -1.61
N ASP A 47 1.72 21.16 -0.88
CA ASP A 47 2.31 20.66 0.36
C ASP A 47 2.37 19.11 0.39
N TYR A 48 3.03 18.54 1.39
CA TYR A 48 3.25 17.10 1.52
C TYR A 48 3.24 16.66 2.99
N LEU A 49 2.80 15.42 3.24
CA LEU A 49 2.83 14.82 4.58
C LEU A 49 3.87 13.71 4.71
N PHE A 50 4.33 13.17 3.58
CA PHE A 50 5.25 12.05 3.55
C PHE A 50 6.48 12.41 2.73
N GLU A 51 7.65 12.02 3.23
CA GLU A 51 8.92 12.09 2.53
C GLU A 51 9.66 10.76 2.70
N GLY A 52 10.14 10.20 1.60
CA GLY A 52 10.86 8.93 1.58
C GLY A 52 10.16 7.89 0.71
N GLU A 53 10.43 6.61 0.98
CA GLU A 53 9.85 5.49 0.21
C GLU A 53 8.83 4.70 1.03
N TYR A 54 7.62 4.60 0.48
CA TYR A 54 6.49 3.91 1.09
C TYR A 54 5.78 3.02 0.08
N LEU A 55 5.14 1.98 0.59
CA LEU A 55 4.23 1.14 -0.16
C LEU A 55 2.81 1.67 0.01
N LEU A 56 2.15 1.96 -1.10
CA LEU A 56 0.73 2.26 -1.14
C LEU A 56 -0.07 1.04 -1.62
N VAL A 57 -1.16 0.71 -0.92
CA VAL A 57 -2.07 -0.38 -1.27
C VAL A 57 -3.48 0.18 -1.40
N ALA A 58 -4.17 -0.11 -2.51
CA ALA A 58 -5.54 0.34 -2.74
C ALA A 58 -6.47 -0.09 -1.58
N GLU A 59 -7.26 0.83 -1.04
CA GLU A 59 -8.27 0.56 -0.01
C GLU A 59 -9.65 0.34 -0.64
N ASP A 60 -9.97 1.07 -1.71
CA ASP A 60 -11.31 1.08 -2.32
C ASP A 60 -11.24 0.91 -3.84
N GLY A 61 -12.32 0.35 -4.41
CA GLY A 61 -12.61 0.40 -5.84
C GLY A 61 -12.71 -0.98 -6.49
N ALA A 62 -13.44 -1.05 -7.61
CA ALA A 62 -13.65 -2.29 -8.35
C ALA A 62 -12.33 -2.97 -8.78
N ASN A 63 -11.27 -2.18 -8.96
CA ASN A 63 -9.95 -2.68 -9.33
C ASN A 63 -9.33 -3.64 -8.30
N LEU A 64 -9.78 -3.63 -7.04
CA LEU A 64 -9.38 -4.63 -6.04
C LEU A 64 -9.70 -6.06 -6.48
N LEU A 65 -10.78 -6.23 -7.25
CA LEU A 65 -11.24 -7.51 -7.76
C LEU A 65 -10.88 -7.70 -9.24
N THR A 66 -11.03 -6.66 -10.07
CA THR A 66 -10.78 -6.79 -11.52
C THR A 66 -9.30 -6.84 -11.87
N ARG A 67 -8.42 -6.29 -11.01
CA ARG A 67 -6.96 -6.30 -11.19
C ARG A 67 -6.48 -5.75 -12.55
N ASN A 68 -7.22 -4.79 -13.12
CA ASN A 68 -6.88 -4.14 -14.40
C ASN A 68 -5.66 -3.20 -14.28
N THR A 69 -5.47 -2.61 -13.10
CA THR A 69 -4.30 -1.82 -12.73
C THR A 69 -3.66 -2.37 -11.46
N PRO A 70 -2.39 -2.06 -11.17
CA PRO A 70 -1.76 -2.46 -9.91
C PRO A 70 -2.59 -2.00 -8.70
N VAL A 71 -2.67 -2.86 -7.69
CA VAL A 71 -3.29 -2.52 -6.39
C VAL A 71 -2.25 -2.18 -5.35
N ALA A 72 -0.97 -2.49 -5.60
CA ALA A 72 0.17 -2.15 -4.77
C ALA A 72 1.23 -1.40 -5.59
N PHE A 73 1.67 -0.23 -5.12
CA PHE A 73 2.66 0.60 -5.82
C PHE A 73 3.53 1.38 -4.85
N MET A 74 4.75 1.72 -5.30
CA MET A 74 5.69 2.52 -4.52
C MET A 74 5.38 4.01 -4.69
N ALA A 75 5.41 4.74 -3.57
CA ALA A 75 5.49 6.19 -3.54
C ALA A 75 6.87 6.60 -3.01
N SER A 76 7.52 7.53 -3.72
CA SER A 76 8.89 7.95 -3.42
C SER A 76 9.00 9.48 -3.49
N GLY A 77 9.90 10.05 -2.69
CA GLY A 77 10.08 11.50 -2.62
C GLY A 77 9.07 12.15 -1.66
N ARG A 78 8.70 13.40 -1.93
CA ARG A 78 7.71 14.15 -1.13
C ARG A 78 6.34 14.02 -1.77
N PHE A 79 5.35 13.61 -0.99
CA PHE A 79 4.01 13.36 -1.51
C PHE A 79 2.92 13.46 -0.43
N TRP A 80 1.69 13.48 -0.90
CA TRP A 80 0.49 13.37 -0.08
C TRP A 80 -0.32 12.16 -0.54
N VAL A 81 -1.00 11.47 0.38
CA VAL A 81 -1.90 10.35 0.04
C VAL A 81 -3.27 10.54 0.68
N ASN A 82 -4.32 10.20 -0.07
CA ASN A 82 -5.69 10.27 0.40
C ASN A 82 -6.08 9.05 1.26
N ASN A 83 -7.34 8.99 1.68
CA ASN A 83 -7.88 7.88 2.46
C ASN A 83 -8.22 6.62 1.66
N HIS A 84 -8.16 6.64 0.32
CA HIS A 84 -8.46 5.51 -0.56
C HIS A 84 -7.25 4.61 -0.86
N ALA A 85 -6.09 4.89 -0.28
CA ALA A 85 -4.92 4.02 -0.32
C ALA A 85 -4.27 3.91 1.05
N HIS A 86 -4.03 2.70 1.51
CA HIS A 86 -3.22 2.43 2.69
C HIS A 86 -1.77 2.82 2.45
N ILE A 87 -1.07 3.27 3.49
CA ILE A 87 0.36 3.58 3.44
C ILE A 87 1.14 2.75 4.45
N LEU A 88 2.12 2.00 3.93
CA LEU A 88 2.89 1.00 4.65
C LEU A 88 4.40 1.19 4.44
N ARG A 89 5.19 0.67 5.37
CA ARG A 89 6.62 0.41 5.19
C ARG A 89 6.94 -1.02 5.62
N GLY A 90 7.92 -1.65 4.99
CA GLY A 90 8.43 -2.93 5.48
C GLY A 90 8.99 -2.82 6.91
N SER A 91 8.74 -3.85 7.71
CA SER A 91 9.33 -4.04 9.05
C SER A 91 10.72 -4.68 8.95
N ASP A 92 11.29 -5.09 10.08
CA ASP A 92 12.53 -5.88 10.13
C ASP A 92 12.41 -7.25 9.43
N PHE A 93 11.19 -7.73 9.17
CA PHE A 93 10.94 -8.99 8.47
C PHE A 93 10.81 -8.83 6.95
N ALA A 94 10.59 -7.62 6.45
CA ALA A 94 10.29 -7.43 5.03
C ALA A 94 10.83 -6.12 4.46
N ARG A 95 11.35 -6.18 3.23
CA ARG A 95 11.64 -4.98 2.44
C ARG A 95 10.34 -4.40 1.89
N THR A 96 10.17 -3.08 1.96
CA THR A 96 8.97 -2.39 1.43
C THR A 96 8.69 -2.75 -0.03
N ARG A 97 9.73 -2.77 -0.87
CA ARG A 97 9.63 -3.14 -2.28
C ARG A 97 9.26 -4.62 -2.47
N TYR A 98 9.75 -5.50 -1.61
CA TYR A 98 9.37 -6.92 -1.65
C TYR A 98 7.89 -7.10 -1.34
N LEU A 99 7.38 -6.42 -0.30
CA LEU A 99 5.95 -6.41 0.04
C LEU A 99 5.09 -5.90 -1.12
N LYS A 100 5.56 -4.90 -1.88
CA LYS A 100 4.88 -4.44 -3.09
C LYS A 100 4.66 -5.58 -4.07
N TYR A 101 5.73 -6.33 -4.39
CA TYR A 101 5.64 -7.43 -5.36
C TYR A 101 4.79 -8.58 -4.82
N LEU A 102 4.94 -8.90 -3.54
CA LEU A 102 4.19 -9.95 -2.88
C LEU A 102 2.68 -9.66 -2.92
N ILE A 103 2.24 -8.49 -2.43
CA ILE A 103 0.81 -8.12 -2.41
C ILE A 103 0.24 -8.03 -3.83
N GLU A 104 1.02 -7.52 -4.78
CA GLU A 104 0.60 -7.48 -6.19
C GLU A 104 0.42 -8.89 -6.77
N ALA A 105 1.20 -9.89 -6.34
CA ALA A 105 1.08 -11.27 -6.81
C ALA A 105 -0.01 -12.08 -6.08
N MET A 106 -0.45 -11.64 -4.90
CA MET A 106 -1.42 -12.38 -4.08
C MET A 106 -2.87 -12.20 -4.53
N ASP A 107 -3.66 -13.26 -4.37
CA ASP A 107 -5.11 -13.15 -4.41
C ASP A 107 -5.63 -12.50 -3.12
N ILE A 108 -6.02 -11.24 -3.24
CA ILE A 108 -6.56 -10.44 -2.14
C ILE A 108 -8.10 -10.50 -2.06
N ALA A 109 -8.78 -11.09 -3.06
CA ALA A 109 -10.24 -11.10 -3.14
C ALA A 109 -10.92 -11.67 -1.87
N PRO A 110 -10.39 -12.71 -1.19
CA PRO A 110 -10.98 -13.21 0.06
C PRO A 110 -11.02 -12.20 1.21
N TYR A 111 -10.19 -11.15 1.14
CA TYR A 111 -10.08 -10.10 2.17
C TYR A 111 -10.85 -8.83 1.81
N VAL A 112 -11.37 -8.77 0.58
CA VAL A 112 -12.18 -7.66 0.08
C VAL A 112 -13.63 -7.86 0.50
N THR A 113 -14.24 -6.79 1.00
CA THR A 113 -15.63 -6.76 1.46
C THR A 113 -16.44 -5.79 0.60
N GLY A 114 -17.78 -5.92 0.63
CA GLY A 114 -18.68 -5.07 -0.14
C GLY A 114 -18.83 -5.54 -1.58
N SER A 115 -20.08 -5.70 -2.02
CA SER A 115 -20.42 -6.18 -3.38
C SER A 115 -20.45 -5.05 -4.40
N ALA A 116 -21.16 -3.96 -4.10
CA ALA A 116 -21.32 -2.82 -5.01
C ALA A 116 -20.08 -1.90 -5.02
N GLN A 117 -19.42 -1.75 -3.87
CA GLN A 117 -18.20 -0.98 -3.72
C GLN A 117 -17.16 -1.82 -2.95
N PRO A 118 -16.33 -2.60 -3.67
CA PRO A 118 -15.31 -3.41 -3.06
C PRO A 118 -14.34 -2.56 -2.23
N LYS A 119 -14.03 -3.06 -1.03
CA LYS A 119 -13.16 -2.40 -0.05
C LYS A 119 -12.27 -3.41 0.66
N LEU A 120 -10.98 -3.15 0.66
CA LEU A 120 -9.98 -3.83 1.46
C LEU A 120 -9.73 -2.96 2.69
N SER A 121 -10.36 -3.27 3.83
CA SER A 121 -10.15 -2.47 5.04
C SER A 121 -8.72 -2.64 5.56
N LYS A 122 -8.23 -1.66 6.33
CA LYS A 122 -6.94 -1.77 7.03
C LYS A 122 -6.86 -3.07 7.84
N GLN A 123 -7.93 -3.38 8.59
CA GLN A 123 -7.98 -4.58 9.42
C GLN A 123 -7.81 -5.84 8.57
N ASN A 124 -8.50 -5.92 7.43
CA ASN A 124 -8.42 -7.08 6.54
C ASN A 124 -7.05 -7.17 5.87
N LEU A 125 -6.50 -6.06 5.37
CA LEU A 125 -5.15 -5.99 4.80
C LEU A 125 -4.10 -6.50 5.79
N MET A 126 -4.14 -6.03 7.03
CA MET A 126 -3.19 -6.41 8.07
C MET A 126 -3.32 -7.87 8.51
N ALA A 127 -4.49 -8.48 8.31
CA ALA A 127 -4.77 -9.87 8.64
C ALA A 127 -4.33 -10.86 7.54
N ILE A 128 -3.96 -10.38 6.35
CA ILE A 128 -3.50 -11.23 5.25
C ILE A 128 -2.27 -12.04 5.71
N PRO A 129 -2.30 -13.39 5.67
CA PRO A 129 -1.14 -14.21 5.94
C PRO A 129 -0.15 -14.11 4.79
N VAL A 130 1.13 -13.92 5.13
CA VAL A 130 2.24 -13.84 4.18
C VAL A 130 3.34 -14.82 4.58
N THR A 131 3.97 -15.41 3.58
CA THR A 131 5.14 -16.28 3.75
C THR A 131 6.35 -15.55 3.19
N LEU A 132 7.31 -15.23 4.04
CA LEU A 132 8.46 -14.39 3.69
C LEU A 132 9.76 -15.18 3.82
N PRO A 133 10.69 -15.07 2.85
CA PRO A 133 12.04 -15.59 3.03
C PRO A 133 12.84 -14.64 3.92
N SER A 134 14.06 -15.04 4.27
CA SER A 134 15.00 -14.16 4.98
C SER A 134 15.19 -12.82 4.28
N ILE A 135 15.48 -11.77 5.03
CA ILE A 135 15.80 -10.45 4.48
C ILE A 135 16.90 -10.51 3.42
N SER A 136 17.95 -11.31 3.65
CA SER A 136 19.04 -11.47 2.67
C SER A 136 18.55 -12.05 1.35
N THR A 137 17.58 -12.97 1.39
CA THR A 137 16.98 -13.54 0.17
C THR A 137 16.10 -12.52 -0.53
N GLN A 138 15.36 -11.71 0.22
CA GLN A 138 14.57 -10.61 -0.36
C GLN A 138 15.48 -9.62 -1.10
N ASP A 139 16.62 -9.25 -0.51
CA ASP A 139 17.59 -8.33 -1.11
C ASP A 139 18.24 -8.87 -2.40
N GLN A 140 18.29 -10.19 -2.61
CA GLN A 140 18.84 -10.80 -3.83
C GLN A 140 17.89 -10.77 -5.03
N VAL A 141 16.58 -10.57 -4.78
CA VAL A 141 15.53 -10.63 -5.82
C VAL A 141 14.84 -9.28 -6.06
N LEU A 142 15.34 -8.23 -5.40
CA LEU A 142 14.94 -6.84 -5.60
C LEU A 142 15.90 -6.12 -6.54
#